data_AF-A0A2K3K260-F1
#
_entry.id   AF-A0A2K3K260-F1
#
_cell.length_a   1.000
_cell.length_b   1.000
_cell.length_c   1.000
_cell.angle_alpha   90.00
_cell.angle_beta   90.00
_cell.angle_gamma   90.00
#
_symmetry.space_group_name_H-M   'P 1'
#
loop_
_entity.id
_entity.type
_entity.pdbx_description
1 polymer ?
#
loop_
_entity_poly.entity_id
_entity_poly.type
_entity_poly.pdbx_seq_one_letter_code
_entity_poly.pdbx_strand_id
1 'polypeptide(L)'
;MTLKGWQNFVRRVYFVDSEGREVRDDQGRPIEEDFAKFPFYWRKEHYSMATSEFVYKLGELTAEERLDYKKLVEFVEGIPPYVLEDPDGEPLLGEDGQRVTSTKLIGTRELIACDTPEILTAFW
;
A
#
# COMPACT_ATOMS: atom_id res chain seq x y z
N MET A 1 -4.68 -17.43 -3.55
CA MET A 1 -4.25 -16.28 -4.37
C MET A 1 -3.90 -16.79 -5.76
N THR A 2 -4.50 -16.25 -6.82
CA THR A 2 -4.24 -16.69 -8.20
C THR A 2 -3.00 -16.00 -8.76
N LEU A 3 -2.33 -16.61 -9.74
CA LEU A 3 -1.16 -15.99 -10.41
C LEU A 3 -1.51 -14.64 -11.04
N LYS A 4 -2.72 -14.52 -11.62
CA LYS A 4 -3.23 -13.27 -12.20
C LYS A 4 -3.43 -12.19 -11.13
N GLY A 5 -4.01 -12.55 -9.98
CA GLY A 5 -4.16 -11.64 -8.84
C GLY A 5 -2.80 -11.20 -8.26
N TRP A 6 -1.81 -12.09 -8.18
CA TRP A 6 -0.46 -11.76 -7.73
C TRP A 6 0.23 -10.71 -8.61
N GLN A 7 0.10 -10.82 -9.93
CA GLN A 7 0.69 -9.89 -10.91
C GLN A 7 0.09 -8.47 -10.86
N ASN A 8 -1.06 -8.27 -10.21
CA ASN A 8 -1.58 -6.93 -9.94
C ASN A 8 -0.75 -6.19 -8.89
N PHE A 9 -0.08 -6.90 -7.98
CA PHE A 9 0.69 -6.32 -6.89
C PHE A 9 2.17 -6.28 -7.13
N VAL A 10 2.71 -7.14 -8.00
CA VAL A 10 4.16 -7.20 -8.25
C VAL A 10 4.52 -6.85 -9.69
N ARG A 11 5.68 -6.23 -9.87
CA ARG A 11 6.40 -6.12 -11.14
C ARG A 11 7.63 -7.00 -11.02
N ARG A 12 7.92 -7.78 -12.05
CA ARG A 12 9.15 -8.57 -12.09
C ARG A 12 10.27 -7.69 -12.63
N VAL A 13 11.37 -7.57 -11.89
CA VAL A 13 12.50 -6.70 -12.24
C VAL A 13 13.81 -7.46 -12.00
N TYR A 14 14.86 -7.10 -12.73
CA TYR A 14 16.18 -7.67 -12.49
C TYR A 14 16.74 -7.14 -11.17
N PHE A 15 17.24 -8.05 -10.34
CA PHE A 15 17.92 -7.71 -9.10
C PHE A 15 19.21 -6.97 -9.44
N VAL A 16 19.39 -5.78 -8.88
CA VAL A 16 20.56 -4.92 -9.10
C VAL A 16 21.34 -4.75 -7.79
N ASP A 17 22.67 -4.79 -7.88
CA ASP A 17 23.57 -4.56 -6.74
C ASP A 17 23.63 -3.09 -6.33
N SER A 18 24.39 -2.78 -5.27
CA SER A 18 24.58 -1.41 -4.78
C SER A 18 25.27 -0.47 -5.78
N GLU A 19 25.88 -1.00 -6.84
CA GLU A 19 26.50 -0.25 -7.94
C GLU A 19 25.55 -0.13 -9.16
N GLY A 20 24.32 -0.64 -9.05
CA GLY A 20 23.30 -0.59 -10.09
C GLY A 20 23.50 -1.64 -11.20
N ARG A 21 24.31 -2.67 -10.98
CA ARG A 21 24.55 -3.74 -11.97
C ARG A 21 23.62 -4.92 -11.73
N GLU A 22 23.12 -5.52 -12.81
CA GLU A 22 22.32 -6.74 -12.74
C GLU A 22 23.10 -7.90 -12.13
N VAL A 23 22.56 -8.46 -11.06
CA VAL A 23 23.09 -9.66 -10.42
C VAL A 23 22.65 -10.88 -11.22
N ARG A 24 23.58 -11.81 -11.41
CA ARG A 24 23.38 -13.02 -12.22
C ARG A 24 23.51 -14.28 -11.36
N ASP A 25 22.79 -15.32 -11.74
CA ASP A 25 22.90 -16.65 -11.13
C ASP A 25 24.21 -17.35 -11.52
N ASP A 26 24.41 -18.56 -11.00
CA ASP A 26 25.56 -19.43 -11.29
C ASP A 26 25.66 -19.85 -12.76
N GLN A 27 24.58 -19.68 -13.53
CA GLN A 27 24.51 -19.91 -14.98
C GLN A 27 24.65 -18.62 -15.80
N GLY A 28 24.92 -17.48 -15.14
CA GLY A 28 25.10 -16.19 -15.78
C GLY A 28 23.80 -15.55 -16.28
N ARG A 29 22.62 -16.01 -15.83
CA ARG A 29 21.32 -15.41 -16.18
C ARG A 29 20.95 -14.34 -15.16
N PRO A 30 20.32 -13.23 -15.57
CA PRO A 30 19.82 -12.22 -14.63
C PRO A 30 18.87 -12.83 -13.61
N ILE A 31 19.05 -12.49 -12.34
CA ILE A 31 18.13 -12.91 -11.28
C ILE A 31 16.91 -12.00 -11.35
N GLU A 32 15.73 -12.60 -11.56
CA GLU A 32 14.44 -11.91 -11.53
C GLU A 32 13.85 -11.95 -10.12
N GLU A 33 13.40 -10.81 -9.62
CA GLU A 33 12.71 -10.70 -8.34
C GLU A 33 11.35 -10.01 -8.52
N ASP A 34 10.33 -10.48 -7.80
CA ASP A 34 9.00 -9.87 -7.80
C ASP A 34 9.00 -8.68 -6.82
N PHE A 35 8.93 -7.46 -7.34
CA PHE A 35 8.85 -6.23 -6.55
C PHE A 35 7.42 -5.76 -6.44
N ALA A 36 6.96 -5.44 -5.22
CA ALA A 36 5.65 -4.83 -5.06
C ALA A 36 5.56 -3.48 -5.82
N LYS A 37 4.48 -3.29 -6.58
CA LYS A 37 4.08 -2.04 -7.26
C LYS A 37 3.66 -0.97 -6.26
N PHE A 38 3.20 -1.41 -5.09
CA PHE A 38 3.03 -0.57 -3.91
C PHE A 38 4.33 -0.58 -3.12
N PRO A 39 4.70 0.51 -2.42
CA PRO A 39 5.94 0.62 -1.66
C PRO A 39 6.00 -0.29 -0.40
N PHE A 40 5.25 -1.38 -0.39
CA PHE A 40 5.31 -2.40 0.64
C PHE A 40 6.33 -3.47 0.23
N TYR A 41 7.57 -3.29 0.66
CA TYR A 41 8.63 -4.30 0.53
C TYR A 41 8.36 -5.47 1.48
N TRP A 42 7.42 -6.34 1.15
CA TRP A 42 7.11 -7.50 1.98
C TRP A 42 7.71 -8.76 1.35
N ARG A 43 8.80 -9.23 1.94
CA ARG A 43 9.43 -10.51 1.57
C ARG A 43 8.66 -11.69 2.16
N LYS A 44 8.94 -12.92 1.73
CA LYS A 44 8.29 -14.12 2.29
C LYS A 44 8.42 -14.21 3.82
N GLU A 45 9.54 -13.73 4.34
CA GLU A 45 9.83 -13.67 5.77
C GLU A 45 8.84 -12.76 6.50
N HIS A 46 8.39 -11.66 5.87
CA HIS A 46 7.39 -10.74 6.43
C HIS A 46 6.09 -11.47 6.78
N TYR A 47 5.60 -12.34 5.90
CA TYR A 47 4.39 -13.13 6.13
C TYR A 47 4.58 -14.25 7.16
N SER A 48 5.83 -14.57 7.50
CA SER A 48 6.17 -15.58 8.49
C SER A 48 6.39 -14.98 9.88
N MET A 49 6.48 -13.65 10.00
CA MET A 49 6.60 -12.94 11.26
C MET A 49 5.27 -12.92 12.01
N ALA A 50 5.35 -13.05 13.34
CA ALA A 50 4.19 -12.91 14.20
C ALA A 50 3.68 -11.46 14.15
N THR A 51 2.37 -11.27 14.30
CA THR A 51 1.76 -9.92 14.26
C THR A 51 2.35 -9.00 15.32
N SER A 52 2.83 -9.55 16.44
CA SER A 52 3.52 -8.82 17.50
C SER A 52 4.78 -8.09 17.04
N GLU A 53 5.46 -8.57 15.99
CA GLU A 53 6.66 -7.92 15.42
C GLU A 53 6.33 -6.58 14.72
N PHE A 54 5.05 -6.30 14.50
CA PHE A 54 4.56 -5.10 13.82
C PHE A 54 3.76 -4.18 14.74
N VAL A 55 3.56 -4.56 16.00
CA VAL A 55 2.75 -3.81 16.97
C VAL A 55 3.66 -3.25 18.05
N TYR A 56 3.88 -1.95 18.00
CA TYR A 56 4.71 -1.22 18.96
C TYR A 56 3.85 -0.28 19.78
N LYS A 57 4.09 -0.21 21.09
CA LYS A 57 3.50 0.85 21.93
C LYS A 57 4.31 2.12 21.73
N LEU A 58 3.65 3.28 21.77
CA LEU A 58 4.32 4.58 21.70
C LEU A 58 5.44 4.73 22.75
N GLY A 59 5.27 4.09 23.91
CA GLY A 59 6.26 4.06 25.00
C GLY A 59 7.56 3.32 24.65
N GLU A 60 7.51 2.36 23.74
CA GLU A 60 8.62 1.49 23.34
C GLU A 60 9.46 2.11 22.21
N LEU A 61 8.92 3.11 21.51
CA LEU A 61 9.63 3.84 20.47
C LEU A 61 10.75 4.70 21.04
N THR A 62 11.91 4.68 20.37
CA THR A 62 13.01 5.61 20.59
C THR A 62 12.61 7.06 20.28
N ALA A 63 13.43 8.03 20.69
CA ALA A 63 13.14 9.44 20.44
C ALA A 63 13.07 9.77 18.93
N GLU A 64 13.92 9.15 18.12
CA GLU A 64 13.93 9.30 16.66
C GLU A 64 12.67 8.69 16.02
N GLU A 65 12.33 7.45 16.38
CA GLU A 65 11.13 6.79 15.86
C GLU A 65 9.84 7.53 16.23
N ARG A 66 9.78 8.16 17.41
CA ARG A 66 8.64 9.01 17.79
C ARG A 66 8.53 10.26 16.91
N LEU A 67 9.66 10.85 16.52
CA LEU A 67 9.66 12.00 15.63
C LEU A 67 9.18 11.59 14.23
N ASP A 68 9.61 10.43 13.73
CA ASP A 68 9.14 9.91 12.44
C ASP A 68 7.67 9.51 12.49
N TYR A 69 7.23 8.87 13.57
CA TYR A 69 5.80 8.61 13.80
C TYR A 69 4.98 9.90 13.79
N LYS A 70 5.48 10.97 14.41
CA LYS A 70 4.82 12.29 14.39
C LYS A 70 4.66 12.83 12.96
N LYS A 71 5.70 12.74 12.12
CA LYS A 71 5.62 13.14 10.71
C LYS A 71 4.54 12.36 9.96
N LEU A 72 4.42 11.06 10.24
CA LEU A 72 3.39 10.21 9.65
C LEU A 72 1.98 10.63 10.08
N VAL A 73 1.78 10.91 11.36
CA VAL A 73 0.49 11.41 11.88
C VAL A 73 0.13 12.74 11.21
N GLU A 74 1.04 13.71 11.20
CA GLU A 74 0.84 15.02 10.57
C GLU A 74 0.51 14.88 9.07
N PHE A 75 1.19 13.97 8.37
CA PHE A 75 0.88 13.67 6.98
C PHE A 75 -0.53 13.14 6.80
N VAL A 76 -0.94 12.15 7.60
CA VAL A 76 -2.27 11.52 7.52
C VAL A 76 -3.38 12.53 7.87
N GLU A 77 -3.18 13.36 8.89
CA GLU A 77 -4.11 14.43 9.27
C GLU A 77 -4.24 15.52 8.19
N GLY A 78 -3.20 15.72 7.38
CA GLY A 78 -3.21 16.63 6.25
C GLY A 78 -3.91 16.11 5.00
N ILE A 79 -4.27 14.82 4.94
CA ILE A 79 -4.97 14.25 3.78
C ILE A 79 -6.41 14.77 3.78
N PRO A 80 -6.88 15.39 2.68
CA PRO A 80 -8.26 15.85 2.60
C PRO A 80 -9.21 14.66 2.72
N PRO A 81 -10.27 14.77 3.55
CA PRO A 81 -11.20 13.67 3.73
C PRO A 81 -12.00 13.45 2.45
N TYR A 82 -12.36 12.20 2.18
CA TYR A 82 -13.08 11.84 0.96
C TYR A 82 -14.53 12.28 1.07
N VAL A 83 -15.01 13.03 0.07
CA VAL A 83 -16.40 13.49 0.00
C VAL A 83 -17.27 12.33 -0.46
N LEU A 84 -18.36 12.08 0.27
CA LEU A 84 -19.34 11.08 -0.16
C LEU A 84 -20.24 11.68 -1.23
N GLU A 85 -20.46 10.92 -2.30
CA GLU A 85 -21.29 11.30 -3.44
C GLU A 85 -22.51 10.38 -3.50
N ASP A 86 -23.63 10.89 -4.03
CA ASP A 86 -24.79 10.10 -4.38
C ASP A 86 -24.57 9.32 -5.71
N PRO A 87 -25.50 8.46 -6.14
CA PRO A 87 -25.36 7.70 -7.39
C PRO A 87 -25.25 8.57 -8.66
N ASP A 88 -25.67 9.83 -8.60
CA ASP A 88 -25.58 10.79 -9.71
C ASP A 88 -24.24 11.55 -9.70
N GLY A 89 -23.41 11.34 -8.67
CA GLY A 89 -22.09 11.96 -8.49
C GLY A 89 -22.13 13.29 -7.74
N GLU A 90 -23.27 13.65 -7.14
CA GLU A 90 -23.40 14.89 -6.39
C GLU A 90 -22.99 14.71 -4.92
N PRO A 91 -22.30 15.69 -4.30
CA PRO A 91 -21.89 15.58 -2.90
C PRO A 91 -23.07 15.43 -1.94
N LEU A 92 -23.02 14.42 -1.07
CA LEU A 92 -23.96 14.28 0.03
C LEU A 92 -23.78 15.44 1.02
N LEU A 93 -24.89 16.05 1.43
CA LEU A 93 -24.91 17.10 2.44
C LEU A 93 -25.50 16.56 3.75
N GLY A 94 -24.85 16.89 4.87
CA GLY A 94 -25.33 16.61 6.21
C GLY A 94 -26.46 17.55 6.61
N GLU A 95 -27.05 17.31 7.79
CA GLU A 95 -28.13 18.14 8.34
C GLU A 95 -27.69 19.60 8.59
N ASP A 96 -26.40 19.84 8.76
CA ASP A 96 -25.79 21.15 8.91
C ASP A 96 -25.48 21.85 7.57
N GLY A 97 -25.81 21.20 6.44
CA GLY A 97 -25.53 21.68 5.09
C GLY A 97 -24.07 21.55 4.66
N GLN A 98 -23.20 20.94 5.48
CA GLN A 98 -21.82 20.66 5.10
C GLN A 98 -21.73 19.35 4.31
N ARG A 99 -20.68 19.22 3.49
CA ARG A 99 -20.41 17.98 2.75
C ARG A 99 -20.11 16.86 3.74
N VAL A 100 -20.78 15.73 3.57
CA VAL A 100 -20.47 14.52 4.32
C VAL A 100 -19.14 13.97 3.81
N THR A 101 -18.23 13.72 4.74
CA THR A 101 -16.92 13.18 4.43
C THR A 101 -16.65 11.90 5.19
N SER A 102 -15.77 11.05 4.65
CA SER A 102 -15.31 9.83 5.28
C SER A 102 -13.82 9.61 5.06
N THR A 103 -13.22 8.79 5.91
CA THR A 103 -11.88 8.27 5.64
C THR A 103 -11.99 7.21 4.54
N LYS A 104 -11.43 7.48 3.35
CA LYS A 104 -11.37 6.49 2.26
C LYS A 104 -10.41 5.38 2.65
N LEU A 105 -10.96 4.25 3.10
CA LEU A 105 -10.18 3.04 3.32
C LEU A 105 -10.01 2.32 1.98
N ILE A 106 -8.80 1.85 1.69
CA ILE A 106 -8.57 0.97 0.55
C ILE A 106 -9.14 -0.39 0.92
N GLY A 107 -10.22 -0.79 0.26
CA GLY A 107 -10.78 -2.14 0.31
C GLY A 107 -9.79 -3.15 -0.26
N THR A 108 -8.81 -3.58 0.55
CA THR A 108 -7.71 -4.43 0.09
C THR A 108 -8.20 -5.80 -0.39
N ARG A 109 -9.32 -6.32 0.16
CA ARG A 109 -9.92 -7.59 -0.28
C ARG A 109 -10.55 -7.47 -1.67
N GLU A 110 -11.25 -6.38 -1.89
CA GLU A 110 -11.89 -6.04 -3.16
C GLU A 110 -10.83 -5.77 -4.23
N LEU A 111 -9.76 -5.05 -3.86
CA LEU A 111 -8.59 -4.84 -4.70
C LEU A 111 -7.90 -6.17 -5.09
N ILE A 112 -7.82 -7.13 -4.16
CA ILE A 112 -7.29 -8.49 -4.44
C ILE A 112 -8.22 -9.27 -5.38
N ALA A 113 -9.53 -9.05 -5.28
CA ALA A 113 -10.54 -9.70 -6.11
C ALA A 113 -10.69 -9.07 -7.51
N CYS A 114 -10.19 -7.84 -7.73
CA CYS A 114 -10.23 -7.17 -9.03
C CYS A 114 -9.52 -7.97 -10.13
N ASP A 115 -10.24 -8.24 -11.21
CA ASP A 115 -9.78 -9.03 -12.35
C ASP A 115 -9.78 -8.25 -13.68
N THR A 116 -10.24 -6.99 -13.65
CA THR A 116 -10.35 -6.08 -14.79
C THR A 116 -9.67 -4.72 -14.54
N PRO A 117 -9.02 -4.11 -15.55
CA PRO A 117 -8.39 -2.79 -15.46
C PRO A 117 -9.35 -1.64 -15.10
N GLU A 118 -10.60 -1.74 -15.52
CA GLU A 118 -11.63 -0.72 -15.30
C GLU A 118 -12.00 -0.62 -13.82
N ILE A 119 -12.20 -1.76 -13.15
CA ILE A 119 -12.49 -1.81 -11.71
C ILE A 119 -11.25 -1.37 -10.91
N LEU A 120 -10.05 -1.71 -11.37
CA LEU A 120 -8.81 -1.26 -10.74
C LEU A 120 -8.63 0.26 -10.79
N THR A 121 -9.01 0.90 -11.90
CA THR A 121 -8.90 2.35 -12.08
C THR A 121 -9.89 3.10 -11.20
N ALA A 122 -11.12 2.59 -11.06
CA ALA A 122 -12.13 3.18 -10.17
C ALA A 122 -11.80 3.03 -8.68
N PHE A 123 -10.86 2.15 -8.32
CA PHE A 123 -10.43 1.93 -6.93
C PHE A 123 -9.55 3.06 -6.38
N TRP A 124 -8.88 3.81 -7.26
CA TRP A 124 -7.98 4.92 -6.92
C TRP A 124 -8.74 6.24 -6.92
#